data_AF-A0A8C4WEC7-F1
#
_entry.id   AF-A0A8C4WEC7-F1
#
_cell.length_a   1.000
_cell.length_b   1.000
_cell.length_c   1.000
_cell.angle_alpha   90.00
_cell.angle_beta   90.00
_cell.angle_gamma   90.00
#
_symmetry.space_group_name_H-M   'P 1'
#
loop_
_entity.id
_entity.type
_entity.pdbx_description
1 polymer ?
#
loop_
_entity_poly.entity_id
_entity_poly.type
_entity_poly.pdbx_seq_one_letter_code
_entity_poly.pdbx_strand_id
1 'polypeptide(L)'
;MGDESDPSRGQQGVLGHTAQWGLILTPAGVGPPAGASNVCFEVQDVPTVSQSLQERGCPLAIPPTDVTDSGGSVTYCVVRSVVGNISHTLLDCSRYRGAFLPGFRAMGDVPEGLRDPAEATHFDHITYACSRGSTQAVLDWYQHCFGFQRFIMNRQGDVAEGYRIHGHGVGLRLTAMRYRKGSEPRLVDDCKFVLAESLPEPGKNQVDAFLEQHGGAGIQHVALYTTDIVSTARALAQAGVRFVEPPQAYYSEAGKAEEIRAAGQDPWLLSQHGILLDTEYLMQIFTKPIFPEETFFLELIEQTNPAPSPIPALPTLAPCPGMAGLANSDFLLPGPGAGFTANVQPVALDPTSSMGGFRDCEPSNCCSHPWGGRWQPFGSNTAGVV
;
A
#
# COMPACT_ATOMS: atom_id res chain seq x y z
N MET A 1 3.78 -81.47 -21.33
CA MET A 1 5.05 -80.83 -20.90
C MET A 1 4.83 -79.36 -21.17
N GLY A 2 4.29 -78.57 -20.23
CA GLY A 2 5.01 -78.04 -19.05
C GLY A 2 5.94 -76.92 -19.53
N ASP A 3 5.95 -75.68 -19.04
CA ASP A 3 5.46 -75.11 -17.78
C ASP A 3 5.55 -73.57 -17.84
N GLU A 4 4.91 -72.92 -16.87
CA GLU A 4 4.71 -71.49 -16.58
C GLU A 4 5.98 -70.61 -16.37
N SER A 5 5.83 -69.28 -16.58
CA SER A 5 6.44 -68.14 -15.83
C SER A 5 6.38 -66.85 -16.69
N ASP A 6 6.03 -65.64 -16.27
CA ASP A 6 5.53 -64.98 -15.06
C ASP A 6 5.08 -63.55 -15.52
N PRO A 7 3.89 -63.02 -15.16
CA PRO A 7 3.49 -61.65 -15.42
C PRO A 7 3.69 -60.75 -14.18
N SER A 8 4.90 -60.28 -13.88
CA SER A 8 5.11 -59.08 -13.01
C SER A 8 6.56 -58.55 -13.00
N ARG A 9 6.81 -57.41 -13.67
CA ARG A 9 7.89 -56.43 -13.42
C ARG A 9 7.78 -55.36 -14.51
N GLY A 10 7.61 -54.07 -14.27
CA GLY A 10 7.60 -53.25 -13.08
C GLY A 10 7.71 -51.82 -13.60
N GLN A 11 6.82 -50.94 -13.12
CA GLN A 11 6.87 -49.50 -13.39
C GLN A 11 8.28 -48.97 -13.15
N GLN A 12 8.85 -48.26 -14.13
CA GLN A 12 9.79 -47.18 -13.87
C GLN A 12 9.43 -46.01 -14.78
N GLY A 13 8.64 -45.10 -14.20
CA GLY A 13 8.48 -43.76 -14.72
C GLY A 13 9.77 -42.99 -14.54
N VAL A 14 10.24 -42.36 -15.61
CA VAL A 14 11.12 -41.21 -15.54
C VAL A 14 10.60 -40.20 -16.56
N LEU A 15 9.53 -39.51 -16.19
CA LEU A 15 9.23 -38.20 -16.73
C LEU A 15 9.21 -37.26 -15.53
N GLY A 16 10.39 -36.78 -15.17
CA GLY A 16 10.54 -35.62 -14.30
C GLY A 16 9.99 -34.42 -15.07
N HIS A 17 8.68 -34.22 -15.00
CA HIS A 17 8.05 -32.97 -15.41
C HIS A 17 8.47 -31.92 -14.38
N THR A 18 9.52 -31.18 -14.73
CA THR A 18 9.78 -29.84 -14.20
C THR A 18 8.45 -29.09 -14.17
N ALA A 19 8.00 -28.70 -12.98
CA ALA A 19 6.88 -27.81 -12.79
C ALA A 19 7.14 -26.54 -13.62
N GLN A 20 6.47 -26.46 -14.76
CA GLN A 20 6.56 -25.33 -15.65
C GLN A 20 5.69 -24.25 -15.01
N TRP A 21 6.31 -23.45 -14.13
CA TRP A 21 5.69 -22.26 -13.58
C TRP A 21 5.19 -21.42 -14.74
N GLY A 22 3.87 -21.29 -14.86
CA GLY A 22 3.23 -20.29 -15.70
C GLY A 22 3.49 -18.91 -15.10
N LEU A 23 4.74 -18.48 -15.13
CA LEU A 23 5.13 -17.09 -14.96
C LEU A 23 4.44 -16.36 -16.11
N ILE A 24 3.50 -15.46 -15.81
CA ILE A 24 3.04 -14.50 -16.82
C ILE A 24 4.23 -13.58 -17.07
N LEU A 25 5.12 -14.03 -17.95
CA LEU A 25 6.16 -13.22 -18.55
C LEU A 25 5.41 -12.31 -19.53
N THR A 26 5.14 -11.08 -19.11
CA THR A 26 5.00 -10.00 -20.09
C THR A 26 6.29 -9.99 -20.92
N PRO A 27 6.21 -10.01 -22.26
CA PRO A 27 7.39 -9.93 -23.10
C PRO A 27 8.25 -8.74 -22.68
N ALA A 28 9.56 -8.95 -22.52
CA ALA A 28 10.49 -7.86 -22.24
C ALA A 28 10.32 -6.76 -23.31
N GLY A 29 9.91 -5.57 -22.87
CA GLY A 29 9.71 -4.40 -23.74
C GLY A 29 8.26 -4.07 -24.13
N VAL A 30 7.26 -4.87 -23.73
CA VAL A 30 5.83 -4.53 -23.90
C VAL A 30 5.08 -4.85 -22.61
N GLY A 31 5.17 -3.95 -21.64
CA GLY A 31 4.46 -3.99 -20.38
C GLY A 31 4.53 -2.62 -19.71
N PRO A 32 3.67 -2.32 -18.71
CA PRO A 32 3.82 -1.13 -17.90
C PRO A 32 5.24 -1.08 -17.29
N PRO A 33 5.76 0.11 -16.96
CA PRO A 33 7.05 0.25 -16.29
C PRO A 33 7.09 -0.57 -14.98
N ALA A 34 8.30 -0.75 -14.44
CA ALA A 34 8.48 -1.50 -13.20
C ALA A 34 7.59 -0.93 -12.09
N GLY A 35 6.85 -1.80 -11.41
CA GLY A 35 5.85 -1.42 -10.42
C GLY A 35 5.24 -2.63 -9.73
N ALA A 36 4.43 -2.36 -8.69
CA ALA A 36 3.64 -3.40 -8.04
C ALA A 36 2.41 -3.74 -8.90
N SER A 37 2.17 -5.04 -9.12
CA SER A 37 1.10 -5.51 -10.02
C SER A 37 0.29 -6.69 -9.47
N ASN A 38 0.60 -7.17 -8.28
CA ASN A 38 -0.10 -8.28 -7.65
C ASN A 38 -0.35 -7.96 -6.18
N VAL A 39 -1.59 -8.15 -5.73
CA VAL A 39 -1.95 -8.11 -4.31
C VAL A 39 -2.41 -9.50 -3.91
N CYS A 40 -1.69 -10.12 -2.99
CA CYS A 40 -2.00 -11.46 -2.52
C CYS A 40 -3.02 -11.41 -1.38
N PHE A 41 -3.96 -12.35 -1.41
CA PHE A 41 -4.97 -12.53 -0.38
C PHE A 41 -4.88 -13.96 0.15
N GLU A 42 -4.61 -14.08 1.45
CA GLU A 42 -4.78 -15.36 2.12
C GLU A 42 -6.28 -15.66 2.28
N VAL A 43 -6.68 -16.85 1.82
CA VAL A 43 -8.05 -17.35 1.87
C VAL A 43 -8.08 -18.79 2.35
N GLN A 44 -9.25 -19.24 2.76
CA GLN A 44 -9.52 -20.65 2.98
C GLN A 44 -10.28 -21.21 1.77
N ASP A 45 -9.83 -22.36 1.25
CA ASP A 45 -10.46 -23.07 0.15
C ASP A 45 -10.51 -22.24 -1.15
N VAL A 46 -9.33 -22.09 -1.77
CA VAL A 46 -9.17 -21.40 -3.06
C VAL A 46 -10.13 -21.92 -4.15
N PRO A 47 -10.37 -23.23 -4.34
CA PRO A 47 -11.34 -23.72 -5.32
C PRO A 47 -12.73 -23.11 -5.13
N THR A 48 -13.28 -23.15 -3.91
CA THR A 48 -14.61 -22.58 -3.62
C THR A 48 -14.63 -21.06 -3.84
N VAL A 49 -13.62 -20.34 -3.34
CA VAL A 49 -13.57 -18.87 -3.47
C VAL A 49 -13.44 -18.45 -4.93
N SER A 50 -12.54 -19.09 -5.69
CA SER A 50 -12.31 -18.78 -7.11
C SER A 50 -13.54 -19.08 -7.97
N GLN A 51 -14.29 -20.14 -7.67
CA GLN A 51 -15.55 -20.44 -8.34
C GLN A 51 -16.57 -19.31 -8.09
N SER A 52 -16.73 -18.87 -6.83
CA SER A 52 -17.65 -17.77 -6.52
C SER A 52 -17.25 -16.46 -7.21
N LEU A 53 -15.95 -16.16 -7.30
CA LEU A 53 -15.46 -15.01 -8.05
C LEU A 53 -15.76 -15.12 -9.54
N GLN A 54 -15.60 -16.31 -10.13
CA GLN A 54 -15.90 -16.54 -11.54
C GLN A 54 -17.39 -16.34 -11.85
N GLU A 55 -18.27 -16.86 -10.98
CA GLU A 55 -19.72 -16.69 -11.08
C GLU A 55 -20.15 -15.21 -10.99
N ARG A 56 -19.37 -14.39 -10.29
CA ARG A 56 -19.51 -12.93 -10.17
C ARG A 56 -18.84 -12.15 -11.32
N GLY A 57 -18.32 -12.85 -12.34
CA GLY A 57 -17.71 -12.24 -13.52
C GLY A 57 -16.25 -11.85 -13.37
N CYS A 58 -15.56 -12.30 -12.31
CA CYS A 58 -14.12 -12.09 -12.13
C CYS A 58 -13.32 -13.01 -13.06
N PRO A 59 -12.47 -12.51 -13.97
CA PRO A 59 -11.72 -13.35 -14.89
C PRO A 59 -10.58 -14.08 -14.18
N LEU A 60 -10.55 -15.41 -14.27
CA LEU A 60 -9.41 -16.21 -13.81
C LEU A 60 -8.28 -16.15 -14.84
N ALA A 61 -7.12 -15.68 -14.41
CA ALA A 61 -5.87 -15.75 -15.17
C ALA A 61 -5.19 -17.12 -14.99
N ILE A 62 -5.21 -17.66 -13.77
CA ILE A 62 -4.69 -18.98 -13.42
C ILE A 62 -5.76 -19.72 -12.61
N PRO A 63 -6.24 -20.90 -13.04
CA PRO A 63 -7.20 -21.69 -12.28
C PRO A 63 -6.59 -22.20 -10.96
N PRO A 64 -7.40 -22.64 -9.99
CA PRO A 64 -6.90 -23.28 -8.77
C PRO A 64 -5.85 -24.34 -9.08
N THR A 65 -4.65 -24.12 -8.55
CA THR A 65 -3.46 -24.92 -8.82
C THR A 65 -2.77 -25.25 -7.51
N ASP A 66 -2.45 -26.52 -7.31
CA ASP A 66 -1.67 -26.99 -6.17
C ASP A 66 -0.17 -26.96 -6.49
N VAL A 67 0.61 -26.50 -5.53
CA VAL A 67 2.08 -26.53 -5.56
C VAL A 67 2.60 -27.12 -4.28
N THR A 68 3.60 -27.99 -4.40
CA THR A 68 4.04 -28.84 -3.28
C THR A 68 5.55 -28.90 -3.19
N ASP A 69 6.05 -28.99 -1.95
CA ASP A 69 7.42 -29.39 -1.65
C ASP A 69 7.45 -30.18 -0.32
N SER A 70 8.63 -30.36 0.28
CA SER A 70 8.78 -31.07 1.56
C SER A 70 8.03 -30.44 2.74
N GLY A 71 7.70 -29.15 2.67
CA GLY A 71 6.93 -28.41 3.67
C GLY A 71 5.41 -28.58 3.55
N GLY A 72 4.90 -29.25 2.52
CA GLY A 72 3.48 -29.52 2.32
C GLY A 72 2.94 -29.01 0.99
N SER A 73 1.67 -28.61 0.96
CA SER A 73 0.97 -28.11 -0.23
C SER A 73 0.38 -26.73 -0.02
N VAL A 74 0.50 -25.87 -1.03
CA VAL A 74 -0.21 -24.60 -1.15
C VAL A 74 -1.11 -24.66 -2.36
N THR A 75 -2.35 -24.21 -2.21
CA THR A 75 -3.26 -24.02 -3.35
C THR A 75 -3.34 -22.54 -3.67
N TYR A 76 -3.22 -22.17 -4.95
CA TYR A 76 -3.36 -20.78 -5.38
C TYR A 76 -4.21 -20.63 -6.63
N CYS A 77 -4.76 -19.44 -6.83
CA CYS A 77 -5.48 -19.03 -8.03
C CYS A 77 -5.11 -17.57 -8.31
N VAL A 78 -5.08 -17.17 -9.59
CA VAL A 78 -4.86 -15.76 -9.95
C VAL A 78 -6.07 -15.24 -10.70
N VAL A 79 -6.62 -14.13 -10.25
CA VAL A 79 -7.72 -13.41 -10.92
C VAL A 79 -7.26 -12.03 -11.36
N ARG A 80 -7.86 -11.50 -12.43
CA ARG A 80 -7.58 -10.14 -12.90
C ARG A 80 -8.43 -9.12 -12.16
N SER A 81 -7.81 -8.03 -11.73
CA SER A 81 -8.53 -6.88 -11.19
C SER A 81 -9.22 -6.11 -12.31
N VAL A 82 -10.24 -5.34 -11.96
CA VAL A 82 -10.78 -4.29 -12.84
C VAL A 82 -9.82 -3.10 -12.99
N VAL A 83 -8.82 -2.99 -12.11
CA VAL A 83 -7.85 -1.89 -12.10
C VAL A 83 -6.60 -2.25 -12.91
N GLY A 84 -6.54 -1.75 -14.14
CA GLY A 84 -5.31 -1.71 -14.95
C GLY A 84 -4.55 -3.04 -15.04
N ASN A 85 -3.28 -3.03 -14.64
CA ASN A 85 -2.38 -4.19 -14.69
C ASN A 85 -2.45 -5.09 -13.44
N ILE A 86 -3.36 -4.82 -12.51
CA ILE A 86 -3.39 -5.51 -11.22
C ILE A 86 -4.02 -6.90 -11.35
N SER A 87 -3.38 -7.88 -10.72
CA SER A 87 -3.94 -9.20 -10.46
C SER A 87 -4.03 -9.47 -8.97
N HIS A 88 -4.93 -10.36 -8.57
CA HIS A 88 -5.01 -10.84 -7.20
C HIS A 88 -4.67 -12.31 -7.15
N THR A 89 -3.70 -12.67 -6.31
CA THR A 89 -3.40 -14.08 -6.00
C THR A 89 -4.22 -14.48 -4.79
N LEU A 90 -5.11 -15.45 -4.94
CA LEU A 90 -5.74 -16.13 -3.83
C LEU A 90 -4.83 -17.26 -3.39
N LEU A 91 -4.58 -17.37 -2.09
CA LEU A 91 -3.59 -18.28 -1.55
C LEU A 91 -4.13 -19.00 -0.32
N ASP A 92 -4.13 -20.34 -0.34
CA ASP A 92 -4.44 -21.18 0.81
C ASP A 92 -3.18 -21.95 1.23
N CYS A 93 -2.60 -21.52 2.36
CA CYS A 93 -1.42 -22.10 2.96
C CYS A 93 -1.73 -23.05 4.13
N SER A 94 -3.00 -23.39 4.38
CA SER A 94 -3.42 -24.17 5.56
C SER A 94 -2.75 -25.55 5.65
N ARG A 95 -2.31 -26.11 4.51
CA ARG A 95 -1.62 -27.41 4.36
C ARG A 95 -0.10 -27.28 4.18
N TYR A 96 0.45 -26.08 4.36
CA TYR A 96 1.87 -25.80 4.23
C TYR A 96 2.51 -25.44 5.57
N ARG A 97 3.74 -25.88 5.79
CA ARG A 97 4.52 -25.67 7.03
C ARG A 97 5.94 -25.15 6.75
N GLY A 98 6.26 -24.86 5.49
CA GLY A 98 7.52 -24.21 5.14
C GLY A 98 7.53 -22.74 5.56
N ALA A 99 8.70 -22.11 5.49
CA ALA A 99 8.88 -20.73 5.97
C ALA A 99 8.21 -19.66 5.11
N PHE A 100 7.90 -19.97 3.84
CA PHE A 100 7.27 -19.03 2.92
C PHE A 100 6.33 -19.76 1.96
N LEU A 101 6.81 -20.16 0.77
CA LEU A 101 6.03 -20.88 -0.23
C LEU A 101 6.85 -22.02 -0.88
N PRO A 102 6.17 -23.02 -1.46
CA PRO A 102 6.83 -24.08 -2.19
C PRO A 102 7.82 -23.56 -3.24
N GLY A 103 9.04 -24.11 -3.24
CA GLY A 103 10.10 -23.72 -4.19
C GLY A 103 10.97 -22.55 -3.73
N PHE A 104 10.65 -21.91 -2.59
CA PHE A 104 11.55 -20.96 -1.94
C PHE A 104 12.43 -21.67 -0.92
N ARG A 105 13.68 -21.21 -0.78
CA ARG A 105 14.60 -21.69 0.25
C ARG A 105 14.89 -20.58 1.23
N ALA A 106 14.92 -20.90 2.52
CA ALA A 106 15.44 -19.97 3.51
C ALA A 106 16.90 -19.64 3.16
N MET A 107 17.17 -18.34 3.03
CA MET A 107 18.55 -17.86 3.08
C MET A 107 18.95 -17.81 4.56
N GLY A 108 20.20 -18.15 4.89
CA GLY A 108 20.70 -18.11 6.27
C GLY A 108 20.66 -16.69 6.86
N ASP A 109 21.23 -16.53 8.06
CA ASP A 109 21.17 -15.27 8.79
C ASP A 109 21.58 -14.05 7.94
N VAL A 110 20.74 -13.02 8.00
CA VAL A 110 21.03 -11.72 7.39
C VAL A 110 22.27 -11.14 8.08
N PRO A 111 23.31 -10.71 7.34
CA PRO A 111 24.48 -10.05 7.92
C PRO A 111 24.05 -8.93 8.88
N GLU A 112 24.75 -8.77 9.99
CA GLU A 112 24.35 -7.88 11.09
C GLU A 112 24.12 -6.42 10.66
N GLY A 113 24.82 -5.95 9.62
CA GLY A 113 24.64 -4.63 9.01
C GLY A 113 23.47 -4.48 8.01
N LEU A 114 22.69 -5.54 7.81
CA LEU A 114 21.48 -5.59 6.97
C LEU A 114 20.23 -5.89 7.82
N ARG A 115 20.36 -5.95 9.15
CA ARG A 115 19.20 -6.04 10.05
C ARG A 115 18.37 -4.77 9.92
N ASP A 116 17.06 -4.95 9.80
CA ASP A 116 16.14 -3.86 9.50
C ASP A 116 16.21 -2.81 10.62
N PRO A 117 16.69 -1.59 10.34
CA PRO A 117 16.74 -0.54 11.34
C PRO A 117 15.34 0.07 11.57
N ALA A 118 14.33 -0.37 10.80
CA ALA A 118 12.98 0.15 10.77
C ALA A 118 11.96 -0.92 11.17
N GLU A 119 11.14 -0.63 12.19
CA GLU A 119 10.06 -1.53 12.64
C GLU A 119 8.78 -1.26 11.84
N ALA A 120 8.80 -1.55 10.53
CA ALA A 120 7.58 -1.69 9.76
C ALA A 120 6.94 -3.05 10.11
N THR A 121 5.71 -3.03 10.59
CA THR A 121 5.09 -4.25 11.16
C THR A 121 4.14 -4.94 10.19
N HIS A 122 3.37 -4.18 9.41
CA HIS A 122 2.40 -4.69 8.45
C HIS A 122 2.03 -3.63 7.40
N PHE A 123 1.33 -4.04 6.35
CA PHE A 123 0.71 -3.14 5.39
C PHE A 123 -0.55 -2.51 6.00
N ASP A 124 -0.65 -1.17 6.01
CA ASP A 124 -1.88 -0.49 6.46
C ASP A 124 -2.91 -0.39 5.32
N HIS A 125 -2.47 0.04 4.14
CA HIS A 125 -3.33 0.19 2.97
C HIS A 125 -2.54 0.18 1.66
N ILE A 126 -3.27 -0.04 0.55
CA ILE A 126 -2.75 0.05 -0.81
C ILE A 126 -3.56 1.10 -1.57
N THR A 127 -2.88 2.00 -2.27
CA THR A 127 -3.51 3.06 -3.05
C THR A 127 -3.41 2.79 -4.54
N TYR A 128 -4.53 2.89 -5.25
CA TYR A 128 -4.62 2.77 -6.69
C TYR A 128 -4.78 4.15 -7.32
N ALA A 129 -3.93 4.45 -8.30
CA ALA A 129 -4.15 5.56 -9.21
C ALA A 129 -5.13 5.12 -10.31
N CYS A 130 -6.27 5.81 -10.38
CA CYS A 130 -7.40 5.44 -11.21
C CYS A 130 -7.67 6.50 -12.28
N SER A 131 -8.09 6.06 -13.47
CA SER A 131 -8.54 6.97 -14.52
C SER A 131 -9.76 7.77 -14.08
N ARG A 132 -9.86 9.02 -14.55
CA ARG A 132 -11.01 9.87 -14.27
C ARG A 132 -12.33 9.20 -14.67
N GLY A 133 -13.32 9.27 -13.78
CA GLY A 133 -14.64 8.65 -13.88
C GLY A 133 -14.70 7.18 -13.45
N SER A 134 -13.58 6.50 -13.17
CA SER A 134 -13.58 5.04 -12.96
C SER A 134 -13.86 4.61 -11.51
N THR A 135 -13.73 5.51 -10.53
CA THR A 135 -13.83 5.20 -9.10
C THR A 135 -15.06 4.36 -8.73
N GLN A 136 -16.25 4.73 -9.22
CA GLN A 136 -17.47 4.00 -8.89
C GLN A 136 -17.47 2.56 -9.43
N ALA A 137 -17.02 2.36 -10.66
CA ALA A 137 -16.93 1.03 -11.25
C ALA A 137 -15.93 0.13 -10.49
N VAL A 138 -14.83 0.71 -10.01
CA VAL A 138 -13.86 0.00 -9.18
C VAL A 138 -14.46 -0.38 -7.83
N LEU A 139 -15.12 0.55 -7.14
CA LEU A 139 -15.83 0.28 -5.88
C LEU A 139 -16.87 -0.84 -6.03
N ASP A 140 -17.72 -0.74 -7.06
CA ASP A 140 -18.78 -1.70 -7.33
C ASP A 140 -18.21 -3.10 -7.60
N TRP A 141 -17.10 -3.18 -8.35
CA TRP A 141 -16.45 -4.46 -8.64
C TRP A 141 -15.87 -5.13 -7.39
N TYR A 142 -15.13 -4.38 -6.55
CA TYR A 142 -14.57 -4.94 -5.31
C TYR A 142 -15.66 -5.28 -4.29
N GLN A 143 -16.73 -4.49 -4.23
CA GLN A 143 -17.89 -4.81 -3.39
C GLN A 143 -18.60 -6.08 -3.89
N HIS A 144 -18.83 -6.19 -5.19
CA HIS A 144 -19.52 -7.33 -5.78
C HIS A 144 -18.70 -8.62 -5.70
N CYS A 145 -17.42 -8.57 -6.08
CA CYS A 145 -16.55 -9.73 -6.19
C CYS A 145 -15.94 -10.13 -4.84
N PHE A 146 -15.37 -9.16 -4.11
CA PHE A 146 -14.58 -9.41 -2.90
C PHE A 146 -15.28 -8.99 -1.61
N GLY A 147 -16.52 -8.52 -1.66
CA GLY A 147 -17.27 -8.13 -0.46
C GLY A 147 -16.71 -6.92 0.27
N PHE A 148 -15.84 -6.13 -0.37
CA PHE A 148 -15.33 -4.89 0.20
C PHE A 148 -16.48 -3.91 0.45
N GLN A 149 -16.36 -3.11 1.50
CA GLN A 149 -17.35 -2.11 1.86
C GLN A 149 -16.72 -0.73 1.78
N ARG A 150 -17.54 0.27 1.44
CA ARG A 150 -17.12 1.67 1.46
C ARG A 150 -16.54 2.04 2.83
N PHE A 151 -15.35 2.61 2.83
CA PHE A 151 -14.70 3.16 4.02
C PHE A 151 -14.70 4.68 3.98
N ILE A 152 -15.22 5.29 5.04
CA ILE A 152 -15.31 6.75 5.18
C ILE A 152 -14.03 7.23 5.84
N MET A 153 -13.16 7.91 5.08
CA MET A 153 -11.86 8.40 5.55
C MET A 153 -11.99 9.60 6.49
N ASN A 154 -12.97 10.48 6.25
CA ASN A 154 -13.24 11.64 7.10
C ASN A 154 -14.74 11.78 7.38
N ARG A 155 -15.12 12.18 8.60
CA ARG A 155 -16.54 12.39 8.97
C ARG A 155 -17.20 13.55 8.22
N GLN A 156 -16.40 14.41 7.59
CA GLN A 156 -16.84 15.64 6.93
C GLN A 156 -17.03 15.48 5.41
N GLY A 157 -16.61 14.35 4.84
CA GLY A 157 -16.79 14.06 3.41
C GLY A 157 -18.19 13.52 3.10
N ASP A 158 -18.71 13.87 1.93
CA ASP A 158 -19.89 13.19 1.38
C ASP A 158 -19.49 11.75 1.02
N VAL A 159 -20.25 10.78 1.54
CA VAL A 159 -20.02 9.35 1.37
C VAL A 159 -19.98 8.97 -0.12
N ALA A 160 -20.79 9.64 -0.94
CA ALA A 160 -20.91 9.40 -2.38
C ALA A 160 -19.78 10.08 -3.18
N GLU A 161 -19.38 11.29 -2.82
CA GLU A 161 -18.39 12.07 -3.58
C GLU A 161 -16.94 11.72 -3.22
N GLY A 162 -16.70 11.11 -2.06
CA GLY A 162 -15.36 10.90 -1.54
C GLY A 162 -14.73 12.15 -0.94
N TYR A 163 -13.48 12.02 -0.51
CA TYR A 163 -12.73 13.14 0.04
C TYR A 163 -12.07 13.91 -1.10
N ARG A 164 -12.40 15.19 -1.22
CA ARG A 164 -11.94 16.06 -2.29
C ARG A 164 -10.91 17.04 -1.74
N ILE A 165 -9.78 17.11 -2.41
CA ILE A 165 -8.66 17.95 -2.07
C ILE A 165 -8.49 18.92 -3.22
N HIS A 166 -8.49 20.22 -2.93
CA HIS A 166 -8.32 21.28 -3.92
C HIS A 166 -7.19 22.21 -3.47
N GLY A 167 -6.28 22.54 -4.38
CA GLY A 167 -5.17 23.46 -4.08
C GLY A 167 -4.38 23.81 -5.32
N HIS A 168 -3.98 25.07 -5.47
CA HIS A 168 -3.09 25.56 -6.54
C HIS A 168 -3.50 25.15 -7.97
N GLY A 169 -4.81 25.04 -8.23
CA GLY A 169 -5.34 24.62 -9.53
C GLY A 169 -5.29 23.12 -9.78
N VAL A 170 -4.97 22.30 -8.77
CA VAL A 170 -5.03 20.85 -8.81
C VAL A 170 -6.20 20.39 -7.93
N GLY A 171 -6.94 19.37 -8.38
CA GLY A 171 -7.92 18.69 -7.54
C GLY A 171 -7.74 17.18 -7.56
N LEU A 172 -7.86 16.56 -6.40
CA LEU A 172 -7.75 15.12 -6.19
C LEU A 172 -9.00 14.63 -5.46
N ARG A 173 -9.54 13.50 -5.92
CA ARG A 173 -10.56 12.74 -5.21
C ARG A 173 -9.93 11.48 -4.66
N LEU A 174 -10.09 11.28 -3.36
CA LEU A 174 -9.78 10.05 -2.66
C LEU A 174 -11.08 9.35 -2.28
N THR A 175 -11.18 8.06 -2.59
CA THR A 175 -12.17 7.17 -1.99
C THR A 175 -11.46 5.98 -1.38
N ALA A 176 -12.09 5.32 -0.41
CA ALA A 176 -11.54 4.14 0.23
C ALA A 176 -12.58 3.06 0.40
N MET A 177 -12.10 1.83 0.44
CA MET A 177 -12.87 0.64 0.76
C MET A 177 -12.07 -0.21 1.73
N ARG A 178 -12.78 -0.92 2.59
CA ARG A 178 -12.18 -1.88 3.50
C ARG A 178 -12.85 -3.22 3.34
N TYR A 179 -12.07 -4.28 3.47
CA TYR A 179 -12.60 -5.58 3.78
C TYR A 179 -12.63 -5.74 5.30
N ARG A 180 -13.77 -6.19 5.85
CA ARG A 180 -13.88 -6.58 7.25
C ARG A 180 -14.46 -7.98 7.35
N LYS A 181 -13.77 -8.83 8.11
CA LYS A 181 -14.19 -10.19 8.44
C LYS A 181 -15.62 -10.17 9.02
N GLY A 182 -16.54 -10.88 8.36
CA GLY A 182 -17.96 -10.92 8.72
C GLY A 182 -18.93 -10.84 7.54
N SER A 183 -18.44 -10.44 6.37
CA SER A 183 -19.10 -10.57 5.07
C SER A 183 -18.20 -11.40 4.16
N GLU A 184 -18.68 -12.56 3.70
CA GLU A 184 -17.97 -13.40 2.72
C GLU A 184 -17.51 -12.57 1.50
N PRO A 185 -16.34 -12.87 0.90
CA PRO A 185 -15.50 -14.08 1.03
C PRO A 185 -14.56 -14.05 2.25
N ARG A 186 -14.02 -15.22 2.60
CA ARG A 186 -13.26 -15.54 3.84
C ARG A 186 -11.81 -15.02 3.85
N LEU A 187 -11.62 -13.72 3.69
CA LEU A 187 -10.30 -13.11 3.86
C LEU A 187 -9.94 -13.04 5.36
N VAL A 188 -8.66 -13.25 5.66
CA VAL A 188 -8.20 -13.49 7.04
C VAL A 188 -8.16 -12.20 7.86
N ASP A 189 -7.83 -11.05 7.24
CA ASP A 189 -7.49 -9.78 7.91
C ASP A 189 -8.19 -8.52 7.35
N ASP A 190 -8.10 -7.40 8.09
CA ASP A 190 -8.54 -6.07 7.66
C ASP A 190 -7.64 -5.56 6.53
N CYS A 191 -8.23 -5.22 5.40
CA CYS A 191 -7.49 -4.77 4.21
C CYS A 191 -8.16 -3.50 3.68
N LYS A 192 -7.38 -2.45 3.46
CA LYS A 192 -7.87 -1.16 2.97
C LYS A 192 -7.30 -0.85 1.59
N PHE A 193 -8.17 -0.47 0.67
CA PHE A 193 -7.79 0.12 -0.61
C PHE A 193 -8.25 1.57 -0.69
N VAL A 194 -7.34 2.43 -1.13
CA VAL A 194 -7.61 3.83 -1.45
C VAL A 194 -7.58 3.99 -2.97
N LEU A 195 -8.54 4.71 -3.54
CA LEU A 195 -8.60 5.05 -4.95
C LEU A 195 -8.35 6.54 -5.09
N ALA A 196 -7.33 6.90 -5.85
CA ALA A 196 -6.94 8.25 -6.15
C ALA A 196 -7.29 8.60 -7.60
N GLU A 197 -7.97 9.72 -7.80
CA GLU A 197 -8.44 10.17 -9.11
C GLU A 197 -8.28 11.68 -9.26
N SER A 198 -7.80 12.14 -10.42
CA SER A 198 -7.72 13.57 -10.72
C SER A 198 -9.11 14.17 -10.95
N LEU A 199 -9.33 15.39 -10.44
CA LEU A 199 -10.50 16.21 -10.72
C LEU A 199 -10.20 17.17 -11.90
N PRO A 200 -11.22 17.79 -12.55
CA PRO A 200 -11.06 18.56 -13.77
C PRO A 200 -10.56 19.99 -13.54
N GLU A 201 -9.44 20.15 -12.84
CA GLU A 201 -8.75 21.43 -12.65
C GLU A 201 -7.54 21.58 -13.61
N PRO A 202 -7.10 22.82 -13.91
CA PRO A 202 -6.11 23.07 -14.97
C PRO A 202 -4.66 22.76 -14.59
N GLY A 203 -4.35 22.56 -13.31
CA GLY A 203 -3.02 22.28 -12.80
C GLY A 203 -2.59 20.83 -13.08
N LYS A 204 -1.27 20.60 -13.08
CA LYS A 204 -0.72 19.25 -13.25
C LYS A 204 -1.06 18.39 -12.03
N ASN A 205 -1.76 17.30 -12.24
CA ASN A 205 -2.14 16.35 -11.20
C ASN A 205 -1.17 15.16 -11.16
N GLN A 206 -0.75 14.74 -9.97
CA GLN A 206 0.15 13.60 -9.78
C GLN A 206 -0.45 12.27 -10.23
N VAL A 207 -1.77 12.08 -10.14
CA VAL A 207 -2.47 10.90 -10.67
C VAL A 207 -2.41 10.89 -12.19
N ASP A 208 -2.61 12.04 -12.85
CA ASP A 208 -2.50 12.11 -14.31
C ASP A 208 -1.06 11.84 -14.77
N ALA A 209 -0.06 12.38 -14.06
CA ALA A 209 1.35 12.10 -14.33
C ALA A 209 1.69 10.61 -14.10
N PHE A 210 1.15 9.99 -13.06
CA PHE A 210 1.25 8.54 -12.84
C PHE A 210 0.67 7.78 -14.04
N LEU A 211 -0.56 8.10 -14.45
CA LEU A 211 -1.25 7.38 -15.52
C LEU A 211 -0.51 7.49 -16.85
N GLU A 212 0.08 8.65 -17.14
CA GLU A 212 0.90 8.89 -18.33
C GLU A 212 2.17 8.03 -18.32
N GLN A 213 2.93 8.04 -17.23
CA GLN A 213 4.20 7.30 -17.15
C GLN A 213 3.99 5.79 -16.98
N HIS A 214 2.98 5.38 -16.21
CA HIS A 214 2.61 3.98 -15.98
C HIS A 214 1.89 3.35 -17.18
N GLY A 215 1.31 4.17 -18.07
CA GLY A 215 0.53 3.70 -19.22
C GLY A 215 -0.89 3.23 -18.86
N GLY A 216 -1.43 3.69 -17.73
CA GLY A 216 -2.79 3.35 -17.26
C GLY A 216 -2.89 3.24 -15.74
N ALA A 217 -4.05 2.82 -15.25
CA ALA A 217 -4.31 2.63 -13.82
C ALA A 217 -3.40 1.54 -13.21
N GLY A 218 -3.10 1.66 -11.92
CA GLY A 218 -2.19 0.74 -11.23
C GLY A 218 -2.01 1.08 -9.75
N ILE A 219 -1.10 0.35 -9.09
CA ILE A 219 -0.73 0.61 -7.70
C ILE A 219 0.19 1.82 -7.66
N GLN A 220 -0.24 2.88 -6.98
CA GLN A 220 0.55 4.09 -6.77
C GLN A 220 1.46 3.94 -5.56
N HIS A 221 0.91 3.50 -4.43
CA HIS A 221 1.71 3.29 -3.24
C HIS A 221 1.18 2.20 -2.32
N VAL A 222 2.07 1.74 -1.45
CA VAL A 222 1.77 0.85 -0.33
C VAL A 222 2.21 1.55 0.95
N ALA A 223 1.30 1.62 1.92
CA ALA A 223 1.58 2.18 3.23
C ALA A 223 2.02 1.09 4.21
N LEU A 224 3.11 1.36 4.91
CA LEU A 224 3.72 0.49 5.91
C LEU A 224 3.48 1.10 7.29
N TYR A 225 2.81 0.35 8.16
CA TYR A 225 2.55 0.79 9.52
C TYR A 225 3.80 0.66 10.39
N THR A 226 4.08 1.70 11.17
CA THR A 226 5.10 1.72 12.22
C THR A 226 4.55 2.29 13.52
N THR A 227 5.16 1.89 14.64
CA THR A 227 4.84 2.39 15.99
C THR A 227 5.71 3.58 16.42
N ASP A 228 6.74 3.92 15.65
CA ASP A 228 7.60 5.10 15.87
C ASP A 228 8.09 5.63 14.52
N ILE A 229 7.29 6.51 13.91
CA ILE A 229 7.54 7.05 12.57
C ILE A 229 8.80 7.90 12.52
N VAL A 230 9.16 8.59 13.61
CA VAL A 230 10.35 9.45 13.65
C VAL A 230 11.61 8.60 13.62
N SER A 231 11.70 7.59 14.49
CA SER A 231 12.84 6.67 14.52
C SER A 231 12.97 5.89 13.22
N THR A 232 11.84 5.38 12.71
CA THR A 232 11.77 4.59 11.47
C THR A 232 12.16 5.42 10.25
N ALA A 233 11.64 6.64 10.09
CA ALA A 233 12.01 7.53 8.98
C ALA A 233 13.49 7.90 9.05
N ARG A 234 14.03 8.17 10.24
CA ARG A 234 15.46 8.46 10.43
C ARG A 234 16.34 7.28 10.04
N ALA A 235 16.00 6.07 10.50
CA ALA A 235 16.70 4.84 10.17
C ALA A 235 16.73 4.58 8.66
N LEU A 236 15.58 4.70 7.99
CA LEU A 236 15.47 4.52 6.55
C LEU A 236 16.23 5.59 5.77
N ALA A 237 16.18 6.85 6.20
CA ALA A 237 16.96 7.93 5.59
C ALA A 237 18.47 7.66 5.69
N GLN A 238 18.95 7.18 6.85
CA GLN A 238 20.36 6.78 7.04
C GLN A 238 20.74 5.57 6.16
N ALA A 239 19.80 4.67 5.88
CA ALA A 239 19.96 3.56 4.95
C ALA A 239 19.87 3.97 3.46
N GLY A 240 19.62 5.26 3.17
CA GLY A 240 19.60 5.81 1.80
C GLY A 240 18.22 5.95 1.18
N VAL A 241 17.14 5.70 1.92
CA VAL A 241 15.78 5.99 1.46
C VAL A 241 15.61 7.51 1.35
N ARG A 242 15.06 7.96 0.22
CA ARG A 242 14.78 9.38 -0.02
C ARG A 242 13.31 9.63 0.21
N PHE A 243 13.00 10.63 1.02
CA PHE A 243 11.63 11.07 1.29
C PHE A 243 11.27 12.32 0.50
N VAL A 244 9.98 12.55 0.29
CA VAL A 244 9.45 13.82 -0.20
C VAL A 244 9.57 14.85 0.92
N GLU A 245 9.97 16.07 0.57
CA GLU A 245 10.14 17.17 1.52
C GLU A 245 8.96 18.13 1.40
N PRO A 246 8.07 18.20 2.41
CA PRO A 246 6.99 19.17 2.44
C PRO A 246 7.53 20.59 2.54
N PRO A 247 6.83 21.61 2.01
CA PRO A 247 7.23 23.00 2.17
C PRO A 247 7.33 23.37 3.66
N GLN A 248 8.43 24.03 4.06
CA GLN A 248 8.65 24.49 5.44
C GLN A 248 7.49 25.34 5.99
N ALA A 249 6.79 26.05 5.09
CA ALA A 249 5.60 26.83 5.40
C ALA A 249 4.54 26.01 6.17
N TYR A 250 4.36 24.73 5.83
CA TYR A 250 3.41 23.81 6.47
C TYR A 250 3.63 23.72 7.99
N TYR A 251 4.88 23.58 8.44
CA TYR A 251 5.23 23.44 9.85
C TYR A 251 5.20 24.77 10.61
N SER A 252 5.37 25.88 9.88
CA SER A 252 5.41 27.23 10.46
C SER A 252 4.06 27.93 10.50
N GLU A 253 3.06 27.41 9.76
CA GLU A 253 1.70 27.95 9.79
C GLU A 253 1.13 27.83 11.20
N ALA A 254 0.66 28.95 11.77
CA ALA A 254 0.30 29.02 13.19
C ALA A 254 -0.73 27.95 13.59
N GLY A 255 -1.81 27.79 12.82
CA GLY A 255 -2.84 26.79 13.09
C GLY A 255 -2.29 25.36 13.03
N LYS A 256 -1.52 25.03 11.99
CA LYS A 256 -0.91 23.69 11.87
C LYS A 256 0.11 23.42 12.97
N ALA A 257 0.93 24.40 13.32
CA ALA A 257 1.89 24.27 14.42
C ALA A 257 1.19 24.06 15.78
N GLU A 258 0.03 24.67 16.00
CA GLU A 258 -0.81 24.41 17.17
C GLU A 258 -1.40 23.00 17.16
N GLU A 259 -1.92 22.53 16.02
CA GLU A 259 -2.42 21.15 15.86
C GLU A 259 -1.33 20.11 16.14
N ILE A 260 -0.12 20.32 15.62
CA ILE A 260 1.03 19.44 15.85
C ILE A 260 1.38 19.36 17.34
N ARG A 261 1.42 20.51 18.01
CA ARG A 261 1.68 20.54 19.46
C ARG A 261 0.54 19.91 20.26
N ALA A 262 -0.71 20.10 19.83
CA ALA A 262 -1.88 19.49 20.47
C ALA A 262 -1.86 17.96 20.37
N ALA A 263 -1.33 17.41 19.27
CA ALA A 263 -1.06 15.98 19.10
C ALA A 263 0.16 15.46 19.90
N GLY A 264 0.80 16.31 20.71
CA GLY A 264 1.97 15.95 21.50
C GLY A 264 3.27 15.86 20.71
N GLN A 265 3.30 16.38 19.48
CA GLN A 265 4.45 16.33 18.58
C GLN A 265 5.18 17.68 18.51
N ASP A 266 6.43 17.67 18.05
CA ASP A 266 7.23 18.88 17.83
C ASP A 266 7.24 19.27 16.33
N PRO A 267 6.68 20.42 15.94
CA PRO A 267 6.71 20.89 14.55
C PRO A 267 8.11 20.94 13.93
N TRP A 268 9.13 21.26 14.72
CA TRP A 268 10.50 21.29 14.23
C TRP A 268 11.02 19.89 13.93
N LEU A 269 10.79 18.93 14.83
CA LEU A 269 11.16 17.54 14.63
C LEU A 269 10.46 16.93 13.40
N LEU A 270 9.15 17.17 13.24
CA LEU A 270 8.41 16.71 12.07
C LEU A 270 8.95 17.34 10.79
N SER A 271 9.27 18.64 10.82
CA SER A 271 9.88 19.36 9.70
C SER A 271 11.22 18.76 9.27
N GLN A 272 12.10 18.44 10.23
CA GLN A 272 13.40 17.85 9.93
C GLN A 272 13.32 16.53 9.18
N HIS A 273 12.27 15.76 9.47
CA HIS A 273 12.07 14.45 8.88
C HIS A 273 11.07 14.46 7.71
N GLY A 274 10.41 15.58 7.41
CA GLY A 274 9.39 15.67 6.36
C GLY A 274 8.10 14.91 6.71
N ILE A 275 7.81 14.70 7.99
CA ILE A 275 6.63 13.97 8.47
C ILE A 275 5.43 14.92 8.51
N LEU A 276 4.28 14.47 8.04
CA LEU A 276 3.02 15.22 8.06
C LEU A 276 2.13 14.76 9.19
N LEU A 277 1.33 15.69 9.72
CA LEU A 277 0.19 15.42 10.58
C LEU A 277 -1.12 15.75 9.84
N ASP A 278 -1.88 14.72 9.51
CA ASP A 278 -3.16 14.85 8.79
C ASP A 278 -4.34 15.02 9.76
N THR A 279 -4.38 14.18 10.80
CA THR A 279 -5.29 14.33 11.94
C THR A 279 -4.50 14.29 13.24
N GLU A 280 -5.12 14.66 14.36
CA GLU A 280 -4.51 14.55 15.70
C GLU A 280 -3.97 13.14 16.05
N TYR A 281 -4.32 12.12 15.26
CA TYR A 281 -3.96 10.72 15.45
C TYR A 281 -3.24 10.09 14.25
N LEU A 282 -2.90 10.84 13.20
CA LEU A 282 -2.36 10.28 11.97
C LEU A 282 -1.13 11.03 11.49
N MET A 283 0.04 10.38 11.62
CA MET A 283 1.29 10.85 11.05
C MET A 283 1.66 10.01 9.83
N GLN A 284 2.20 10.66 8.80
CA GLN A 284 2.57 10.00 7.56
C GLN A 284 3.80 10.65 6.90
N ILE A 285 4.56 9.87 6.14
CA ILE A 285 5.65 10.36 5.30
C ILE A 285 5.76 9.51 4.04
N PHE A 286 6.06 10.16 2.91
CA PHE A 286 6.15 9.51 1.60
C PHE A 286 7.59 9.43 1.12
N THR A 287 7.98 8.27 0.61
CA THR A 287 9.23 8.12 -0.14
C THR A 287 9.13 8.81 -1.49
N LYS A 288 10.27 9.20 -2.07
CA LYS A 288 10.34 9.46 -3.51
C LYS A 288 10.10 8.14 -4.27
N PRO A 289 9.69 8.19 -5.55
CA PRO A 289 9.53 6.99 -6.36
C PRO A 289 10.77 6.09 -6.28
N ILE A 290 10.53 4.79 -6.13
CA ILE A 290 11.62 3.80 -5.98
C ILE A 290 12.15 3.32 -7.33
N PHE A 291 11.40 3.59 -8.41
CA PHE A 291 11.78 3.35 -9.79
C PHE A 291 12.17 4.67 -10.47
N PRO A 292 12.82 4.63 -11.66
CA PRO A 292 13.13 5.84 -12.42
C PRO A 292 11.91 6.64 -12.84
N GLU A 293 10.78 5.96 -13.07
CA GLU A 293 9.50 6.58 -13.37
C GLU A 293 8.84 7.13 -12.10
N GLU A 294 8.15 8.26 -12.21
CA GLU A 294 7.40 8.89 -11.12
C GLU A 294 6.05 8.18 -10.90
N THR A 295 6.12 6.88 -10.61
CA THR A 295 4.96 6.01 -10.48
C THR A 295 4.81 5.48 -9.04
N PHE A 296 5.54 4.42 -8.71
CA PHE A 296 5.37 3.69 -7.45
C PHE A 296 6.27 4.22 -6.35
N PHE A 297 5.67 4.50 -5.19
CA PHE A 297 6.36 4.88 -3.96
C PHE A 297 5.80 4.14 -2.74
N LEU A 298 6.48 4.28 -1.61
CA LEU A 298 6.05 3.78 -0.30
C LEU A 298 5.65 4.92 0.62
N GLU A 299 4.72 4.64 1.53
CA GLU A 299 4.31 5.51 2.63
C GLU A 299 4.70 4.82 3.96
N LEU A 300 5.18 5.58 4.94
CA LEU A 300 5.21 5.16 6.33
C LEU A 300 4.07 5.87 7.05
N ILE A 301 3.33 5.13 7.87
CA ILE A 301 2.17 5.63 8.58
C ILE A 301 2.21 5.21 10.04
N GLU A 302 1.88 6.15 10.93
CA GLU A 302 1.69 5.88 12.35
C GLU A 302 0.32 6.42 12.76
N GLN A 303 -0.45 5.55 13.42
CA GLN A 303 -1.74 5.92 14.00
C GLN A 303 -1.63 5.91 15.53
N THR A 304 -1.81 7.06 16.16
CA THR A 304 -1.83 7.17 17.62
C THR A 304 -3.27 6.98 18.10
N ASN A 305 -3.56 5.94 18.87
CA ASN A 305 -4.89 5.85 19.49
C ASN A 305 -5.06 7.03 20.47
N PRO A 306 -6.23 7.70 20.51
CA PRO A 306 -6.51 8.63 21.59
C PRO A 306 -6.32 7.89 22.91
N ALA A 307 -5.45 8.43 23.78
CA ALA A 307 -5.49 8.04 25.19
C ALA A 307 -6.94 8.22 25.67
N PRO A 308 -7.51 7.27 26.45
CA PRO A 308 -8.83 7.47 27.01
C PRO A 308 -8.82 8.80 27.74
N SER A 309 -9.67 9.73 27.32
CA SER A 309 -9.76 11.04 27.97
C SER A 309 -9.92 10.80 29.47
N PRO A 310 -9.18 11.52 30.34
CA PRO A 310 -9.40 11.39 31.77
C PRO A 310 -10.88 11.64 32.01
N ILE A 311 -11.58 10.64 32.54
CA ILE A 311 -12.99 10.75 32.89
C ILE A 311 -13.09 12.02 33.72
N PRO A 312 -13.82 13.06 33.28
CA PRO A 312 -13.96 14.27 34.07
C PRO A 312 -14.51 13.82 35.41
N ALA A 313 -13.79 14.13 36.49
CA ALA A 313 -14.24 13.82 37.83
C ALA A 313 -15.68 14.32 37.94
N LEU A 314 -16.62 13.41 38.22
CA LEU A 314 -18.01 13.76 38.47
C LEU A 314 -17.99 14.93 39.47
N PRO A 315 -18.63 16.07 39.16
CA PRO A 315 -18.68 17.17 40.11
C PRO A 315 -19.28 16.62 41.38
N THR A 316 -18.53 16.73 42.48
CA THR A 316 -19.01 16.38 43.80
C THR A 316 -20.26 17.22 44.02
N LEU A 317 -21.42 16.58 44.14
CA LEU A 317 -22.70 17.24 44.34
C LEU A 317 -22.61 18.11 45.61
N ALA A 318 -22.41 19.41 45.42
CA ALA A 318 -22.68 20.39 46.44
C ALA A 318 -24.21 20.44 46.64
N PRO A 319 -24.73 20.47 47.89
CA PRO A 319 -26.16 20.55 48.12
C PRO A 319 -26.70 21.89 47.61
N CYS A 320 -27.69 21.84 46.72
CA CYS A 320 -28.36 23.00 46.16
C CYS A 320 -29.08 23.82 47.24
N PRO A 321 -28.95 25.16 47.23
CA PRO A 321 -29.96 26.06 47.74
C PRO A 321 -30.62 26.86 46.60
N GLY A 322 -31.93 26.71 46.46
CA GLY A 322 -32.88 27.79 46.15
C GLY A 322 -32.77 28.58 44.84
N MET A 323 -33.65 28.21 43.89
CA MET A 323 -34.49 29.08 43.04
C MET A 323 -34.11 30.55 42.79
N ALA A 324 -33.93 30.90 41.50
CA ALA A 324 -34.73 31.86 40.71
C ALA A 324 -33.90 32.76 39.78
N GLY A 325 -34.34 32.90 38.52
CA GLY A 325 -34.14 34.13 37.73
C GLY A 325 -33.34 34.05 36.43
N LEU A 326 -34.07 33.88 35.32
CA LEU A 326 -34.00 34.61 34.04
C LEU A 326 -32.67 34.86 33.29
N ALA A 327 -32.79 34.60 31.97
CA ALA A 327 -32.30 35.37 30.81
C ALA A 327 -31.03 34.93 30.07
N ASN A 328 -31.27 34.57 28.80
CA ASN A 328 -30.48 34.77 27.57
C ASN A 328 -29.00 35.18 27.68
N SER A 329 -28.13 34.46 26.97
CA SER A 329 -27.40 35.03 25.82
C SER A 329 -26.55 33.97 25.11
N ASP A 330 -26.48 34.14 23.79
CA ASP A 330 -25.67 33.42 22.83
C ASP A 330 -24.18 33.39 23.19
N PHE A 331 -23.53 32.25 22.94
CA PHE A 331 -22.10 32.22 22.65
C PHE A 331 -21.82 31.13 21.61
N LEU A 332 -21.76 31.55 20.34
CA LEU A 332 -21.14 30.83 19.24
C LEU A 332 -19.61 30.86 19.45
N LEU A 333 -18.98 29.68 19.51
CA LEU A 333 -17.54 29.51 19.34
C LEU A 333 -17.25 28.88 17.98
N PRO A 334 -16.17 29.30 17.29
CA PRO A 334 -15.87 28.87 15.93
C PRO A 334 -15.29 27.45 15.92
N GLY A 335 -15.71 26.64 14.95
CA GLY A 335 -15.20 25.27 14.76
C GLY A 335 -13.80 25.24 14.14
N PRO A 336 -12.98 24.20 14.40
CA PRO A 336 -11.66 24.07 13.81
C PRO A 336 -11.70 23.40 12.42
N GLY A 337 -11.03 24.07 11.48
CA GLY A 337 -10.01 23.54 10.56
C GLY A 337 -10.28 22.25 9.77
N ALA A 338 -10.42 22.38 8.46
CA ALA A 338 -10.45 21.27 7.51
C ALA A 338 -9.07 20.60 7.38
N GLY A 339 -9.03 19.26 7.49
CA GLY A 339 -7.84 18.43 7.30
C GLY A 339 -7.25 18.54 5.89
N PHE A 340 -5.93 18.36 5.79
CA PHE A 340 -5.08 18.83 4.69
C PHE A 340 -4.11 17.73 4.24
N THR A 341 -4.54 16.87 3.33
CA THR A 341 -3.65 16.00 2.53
C THR A 341 -3.11 16.73 1.27
N ALA A 342 -3.31 18.05 1.18
CA ALA A 342 -3.09 18.81 -0.06
C ALA A 342 -1.66 19.31 -0.33
N ASN A 343 -0.73 19.24 0.65
CA ASN A 343 0.53 20.00 0.58
C ASN A 343 1.81 19.17 0.39
N VAL A 344 1.70 17.87 0.10
CA VAL A 344 2.87 17.06 -0.30
C VAL A 344 2.64 16.50 -1.67
N GLN A 345 2.89 17.36 -2.65
CA GLN A 345 3.17 16.95 -4.01
C GLN A 345 4.68 17.12 -4.22
N PRO A 346 5.40 16.11 -4.73
CA PRO A 346 6.78 16.33 -5.16
C PRO A 346 6.77 17.41 -6.25
N VAL A 347 7.46 18.51 -5.97
CA VAL A 347 7.64 19.63 -6.91
C VAL A 347 8.31 19.07 -8.16
N ALA A 348 7.63 19.17 -9.30
CA ALA A 348 8.23 18.92 -10.60
C ALA A 348 9.50 19.78 -10.74
N LEU A 349 10.65 19.14 -10.92
CA LEU A 349 11.93 19.81 -11.14
C LEU A 349 11.81 20.80 -12.31
N ASP A 350 12.05 22.07 -12.03
CA ASP A 350 12.14 23.15 -13.01
C ASP A 350 13.40 22.91 -13.89
N PRO A 351 13.29 22.74 -15.23
CA PRO A 351 14.43 22.45 -16.09
C PRO A 351 15.34 23.66 -16.37
N THR A 352 15.11 24.82 -15.74
CA THR A 352 15.78 26.06 -16.12
C THR A 352 16.60 26.70 -15.00
N SER A 353 17.63 26.02 -14.50
CA SER A 353 18.77 26.75 -13.91
C SER A 353 20.10 26.00 -14.00
N SER A 354 21.08 26.70 -14.56
CA SER A 354 22.53 26.41 -14.62
C SER A 354 23.04 25.34 -15.59
N MET A 355 23.10 25.73 -16.88
CA MET A 355 24.30 25.41 -17.66
C MET A 355 25.50 26.15 -17.05
N GLY A 356 26.53 25.41 -16.67
CA GLY A 356 27.84 25.93 -16.29
C GLY A 356 28.84 24.78 -16.34
N GLY A 357 29.43 24.57 -17.52
CA GLY A 357 30.20 23.37 -17.83
C GLY A 357 31.53 23.24 -17.13
N PHE A 358 32.03 22.02 -17.07
CA PHE A 358 33.46 21.70 -17.16
C PHE A 358 33.66 20.37 -17.90
N ARG A 359 34.81 20.30 -18.57
CA ARG A 359 35.19 19.41 -19.68
C ARG A 359 35.65 18.01 -19.26
N ASP A 360 35.50 17.11 -20.22
CA ASP A 360 36.21 15.84 -20.51
C ASP A 360 37.38 15.43 -19.60
N CYS A 361 37.30 14.18 -19.10
CA CYS A 361 38.43 13.26 -18.97
C CYS A 361 37.95 11.81 -19.17
N GLU A 362 38.64 11.10 -20.06
CA GLU A 362 38.40 9.72 -20.52
C GLU A 362 38.93 8.63 -19.53
N PRO A 363 38.70 7.32 -19.79
CA PRO A 363 38.36 6.32 -18.78
C PRO A 363 39.55 5.51 -18.27
N SER A 364 39.49 5.06 -17.00
CA SER A 364 40.26 3.88 -16.57
C SER A 364 39.74 3.22 -15.29
N ASN A 365 39.56 1.91 -15.41
CA ASN A 365 39.65 0.85 -14.40
C ASN A 365 38.65 0.72 -13.23
N CYS A 366 37.79 -0.29 -13.41
CA CYS A 366 37.64 -1.48 -12.57
C CYS A 366 37.40 -1.29 -11.06
N CYS A 367 36.15 -1.53 -10.64
CA CYS A 367 35.85 -2.48 -9.56
C CYS A 367 34.40 -2.98 -9.72
N SER A 368 34.29 -4.22 -10.18
CA SER A 368 33.09 -5.05 -10.16
C SER A 368 32.74 -5.43 -8.71
N HIS A 369 31.57 -5.01 -8.22
CA HIS A 369 30.95 -5.62 -7.04
C HIS A 369 29.47 -5.95 -7.33
N PRO A 370 29.06 -7.23 -7.15
CA PRO A 370 27.69 -7.65 -7.40
C PRO A 370 26.84 -7.36 -6.16
N TRP A 371 25.88 -6.45 -6.27
CA TRP A 371 24.85 -6.28 -5.25
C TRP A 371 23.77 -7.34 -5.46
N GLY A 372 23.91 -8.43 -4.70
CA GLY A 372 22.98 -9.55 -4.65
C GLY A 372 22.27 -9.59 -3.29
N GLY A 373 20.96 -9.80 -3.34
CA GLY A 373 20.08 -9.96 -2.18
C GLY A 373 18.61 -9.97 -2.59
N ARG A 374 18.25 -10.81 -3.57
CA ARG A 374 16.86 -11.05 -4.02
C ARG A 374 16.52 -12.50 -3.78
N TRP A 375 15.26 -12.79 -3.44
CA TRP A 375 14.67 -14.08 -3.78
C TRP A 375 14.84 -14.30 -5.29
N GLN A 376 15.55 -15.35 -5.70
CA GLN A 376 15.72 -15.66 -7.13
C GLN A 376 14.64 -16.66 -7.56
N PRO A 377 13.59 -16.21 -8.28
CA PRO A 377 12.90 -17.11 -9.19
C PRO A 377 13.80 -17.43 -10.39
N PHE A 378 13.66 -18.61 -10.98
CA PHE A 378 14.19 -18.88 -12.32
C PHE A 378 13.45 -17.96 -13.31
N GLY A 379 14.07 -16.86 -13.73
CA GLY A 379 13.54 -15.96 -14.76
C GLY A 379 13.16 -14.55 -14.28
N SER A 380 13.58 -13.56 -15.06
CA SER A 380 13.55 -12.09 -14.92
C SER A 380 12.45 -11.38 -14.10
N ASN A 381 12.92 -10.41 -13.29
CA ASN A 381 12.36 -9.12 -12.88
C ASN A 381 10.83 -8.89 -12.96
N THR A 382 10.11 -9.30 -11.92
CA THR A 382 8.90 -8.63 -11.41
C THR A 382 8.94 -8.67 -9.89
N ALA A 383 8.78 -7.52 -9.24
CA ALA A 383 8.68 -7.43 -7.79
C ALA A 383 7.21 -7.60 -7.40
N GLY A 384 6.85 -8.77 -6.86
CA GLY A 384 5.59 -8.93 -6.14
C GLY A 384 5.76 -8.37 -4.73
N VAL A 385 4.83 -7.53 -4.30
CA VAL A 385 4.65 -7.24 -2.87
C VAL A 385 3.85 -8.43 -2.34
N VAL A 386 4.43 -9.15 -1.38
CA VAL A 386 3.77 -10.27 -0.70
C VAL A 386 3.26 -9.79 0.63
#